data_AF-A0A3C1LBG5-F1
#
_entry.id   AF-A0A3C1LBG5-F1
#
_cell.length_a   1.000
_cell.length_b   1.000
_cell.length_c   1.000
_cell.angle_alpha   90.00
_cell.angle_beta   90.00
_cell.angle_gamma   90.00
#
_symmetry.space_group_name_H-M   'P 1'
#
loop_
_entity.id
_entity.type
_entity.pdbx_description
1 polymer ?
#
loop_
_entity_poly.entity_id
_entity_poly.type
_entity_poly.pdbx_seq_one_letter_code
_entity_poly.pdbx_strand_id
1 'polypeptide(L)'
;MGFAIAAHLEANILLVDEVLAVGDADFQRRCLGKMSEIGQSGRTVVFISHNMEAVARLCGRAVWLDKGQVRSVGPTSDVIGEYTRSSAGNAAALVLERDHTRQAQVISLAVVDADGQPLSVLNTWTESYIQVIVAVGAPTPGLDVGVQVHTAGGLNLLDEYILEQKAVDLSGT
;
A
#
# COMPACT_ATOMS: atom_id res chain seq x y z
N MET A 1 18.37 -21.40 6.59
CA MET A 1 19.39 -21.98 7.51
C MET A 1 20.15 -20.92 8.33
N GLY A 2 20.50 -19.74 7.81
CA GLY A 2 21.30 -18.73 8.55
C GLY A 2 20.62 -18.10 9.80
N PHE A 3 19.31 -17.83 9.75
CA PHE A 3 18.59 -17.19 10.86
C PHE A 3 18.60 -18.01 12.16
N ALA A 4 18.42 -19.34 12.06
CA ALA A 4 18.39 -20.22 13.24
C ALA A 4 19.74 -20.23 13.99
N ILE A 5 20.85 -20.09 13.27
CA ILE A 5 22.20 -19.99 13.83
C ILE A 5 22.39 -18.60 14.45
N ALA A 6 22.04 -17.54 13.72
CA ALA A 6 22.16 -16.14 14.19
C ALA A 6 21.33 -15.85 15.45
N ALA A 7 20.15 -16.45 15.58
CA ALA A 7 19.27 -16.31 16.73
C ALA A 7 19.83 -16.94 18.03
N HIS A 8 20.72 -17.94 17.91
CA HIS A 8 21.36 -18.62 19.05
C HIS A 8 22.77 -18.09 19.36
N LEU A 9 23.28 -17.13 18.58
CA LEU A 9 24.52 -16.42 18.88
C LEU A 9 24.27 -15.32 19.92
N GLU A 10 25.18 -15.16 20.88
CA GLU A 10 25.16 -14.12 21.91
C GLU A 10 25.69 -12.76 21.37
N ALA A 11 25.12 -12.27 20.28
CA ALA A 11 25.48 -10.97 19.70
C ALA A 11 24.73 -9.80 20.37
N ASN A 12 25.45 -8.74 20.77
CA ASN A 12 24.82 -7.54 21.35
C ASN A 12 23.96 -6.76 20.34
N ILE A 13 24.33 -6.84 19.05
CA ILE A 13 23.64 -6.20 17.93
C ILE A 13 23.40 -7.25 16.85
N LEU A 14 22.15 -7.37 16.39
CA LEU A 14 21.75 -8.27 15.32
C LEU A 14 21.21 -7.46 14.13
N LEU A 15 21.86 -7.56 12.98
CA LEU A 15 21.38 -6.98 11.72
C LEU A 15 20.65 -8.07 10.92
N VAL A 16 19.41 -7.82 10.54
CA VAL A 16 18.60 -8.74 9.75
C VAL A 16 18.09 -8.01 8.52
N ASP A 17 18.59 -8.42 7.36
CA ASP A 17 18.22 -7.86 6.07
C ASP A 17 17.39 -8.87 5.27
N GLU A 18 16.09 -8.63 5.19
CA GLU A 18 15.12 -9.30 4.30
C GLU A 18 15.25 -10.82 4.08
N VAL A 19 15.83 -11.55 5.03
CA VAL A 19 15.98 -13.03 4.95
C VAL A 19 14.64 -13.74 5.23
N LEU A 20 13.60 -13.00 5.64
CA LEU A 20 12.30 -13.58 6.00
C LEU A 20 11.47 -14.05 4.79
N ALA A 21 11.87 -13.72 3.56
CA ALA A 21 11.17 -14.15 2.35
C ALA A 21 11.47 -15.60 1.92
N VAL A 22 12.32 -16.32 2.66
CA VAL A 22 12.74 -17.69 2.31
C VAL A 22 12.13 -18.70 3.28
N GLY A 23 11.15 -19.49 2.82
CA GLY A 23 10.52 -20.57 3.60
C GLY A 23 8.99 -20.61 3.48
N ASP A 24 8.36 -21.62 4.06
CA ASP A 24 6.90 -21.70 4.19
C ASP A 24 6.35 -20.74 5.26
N ALA A 25 5.04 -20.53 5.28
CA ALA A 25 4.37 -19.60 6.19
C ALA A 25 4.60 -19.96 7.68
N ASP A 26 4.76 -21.23 8.01
CA ASP A 26 5.01 -21.67 9.38
C ASP A 26 6.45 -21.35 9.82
N PHE A 27 7.42 -21.51 8.92
CA PHE A 27 8.80 -21.10 9.14
C PHE A 27 8.90 -19.59 9.34
N GLN A 28 8.20 -18.80 8.52
CA GLN A 28 8.13 -17.35 8.68
C GLN A 28 7.56 -16.94 10.04
N ARG A 29 6.45 -17.54 10.48
CA ARG A 29 5.86 -17.29 11.80
C ARG A 29 6.85 -17.58 12.93
N ARG A 30 7.58 -18.70 12.84
CA ARG A 30 8.61 -19.06 13.83
C ARG A 30 9.76 -18.06 13.85
N CYS A 31 10.22 -17.60 12.69
CA CYS A 31 11.24 -16.56 12.59
C CYS A 31 10.79 -15.24 13.22
N LEU A 32 9.58 -14.77 12.89
CA LEU A 32 9.00 -13.55 13.45
C LEU A 32 8.83 -13.64 14.98
N GLY A 33 8.36 -14.78 15.49
CA GLY A 33 8.25 -15.01 16.94
C GLY A 33 9.61 -14.92 17.63
N LYS A 34 10.64 -15.55 17.04
CA LYS A 34 11.99 -15.50 17.60
C LYS A 34 12.61 -14.11 17.56
N MET A 35 12.34 -13.31 16.53
CA MET A 35 12.79 -11.92 16.47
C MET A 35 12.18 -11.06 17.58
N SER A 36 10.88 -11.25 17.85
CA SER A 36 10.20 -10.56 18.95
C SER A 36 10.80 -10.92 20.31
N GLU A 37 11.08 -12.20 20.56
CA GLU A 37 11.78 -12.65 21.78
C GLU A 37 13.17 -12.01 21.93
N ILE A 38 13.96 -11.99 20.85
CA ILE A 38 15.31 -11.40 20.86
C ILE A 38 15.25 -9.90 21.17
N GLY A 39 14.32 -9.16 20.55
CA GLY A 39 14.13 -7.73 20.83
C GLY A 39 13.76 -7.45 22.30
N GLN A 40 13.05 -8.37 22.96
CA GLN A 40 12.68 -8.24 24.37
C GLN A 40 13.83 -8.60 25.33
N SER A 41 14.81 -9.40 24.88
CA SER A 41 15.95 -9.84 25.69
C SER A 41 17.02 -8.77 25.96
N GLY A 42 16.74 -7.49 25.69
CA GLY A 42 17.69 -6.37 25.88
C GLY A 42 18.76 -6.25 24.78
N ARG A 43 18.60 -7.00 23.68
CA ARG A 43 19.52 -6.99 22.53
C ARG A 43 19.04 -5.99 21.49
N THR A 44 19.96 -5.30 20.82
CA THR A 44 19.59 -4.38 19.74
C THR A 44 19.41 -5.15 18.44
N VAL A 45 18.24 -5.02 17.81
CA VAL A 45 17.94 -5.63 16.52
C VAL A 45 17.69 -4.52 15.50
N VAL A 46 18.45 -4.55 14.40
CA VAL A 46 18.21 -3.72 13.22
C VAL A 46 17.56 -4.59 12.17
N PHE A 47 16.32 -4.30 11.84
CA PHE A 47 15.53 -5.04 10.86
C PHE A 47 15.34 -4.18 9.60
N ILE A 48 15.73 -4.72 8.45
CA ILE A 48 15.59 -4.08 7.14
C ILE A 48 14.58 -4.92 6.34
N SER A 49 13.51 -4.28 5.91
CA SER A 49 12.46 -4.92 5.11
C SER A 49 11.60 -3.90 4.39
N HIS A 50 11.12 -4.27 3.20
CA HIS A 50 10.03 -3.57 2.52
C HIS A 50 8.61 -3.98 2.99
N ASN A 51 8.48 -5.02 3.83
CA ASN A 51 7.18 -5.46 4.34
C ASN A 51 6.75 -4.61 5.56
N MET A 52 5.85 -3.65 5.34
CA MET A 52 5.41 -2.71 6.38
C MET A 52 4.60 -3.35 7.50
N GLU A 53 3.89 -4.46 7.25
CA GLU A 53 3.18 -5.20 8.30
C GLU A 53 4.17 -5.84 9.28
N ALA A 54 5.23 -6.45 8.76
CA ALA A 54 6.29 -7.02 9.59
C ALA A 54 7.03 -5.93 10.38
N VAL A 55 7.36 -4.80 9.75
CA VAL A 55 8.00 -3.65 10.41
C VAL A 55 7.11 -3.10 11.52
N ALA A 56 5.81 -2.89 11.26
CA ALA A 56 4.84 -2.40 12.25
C ALA A 56 4.73 -3.33 13.47
N ARG A 57 4.81 -4.64 13.25
CA ARG A 57 4.67 -5.64 14.30
C ARG A 57 5.94 -5.83 15.13
N LEU A 58 7.12 -5.73 14.50
CA LEU A 58 8.40 -6.09 15.14
C LEU A 58 9.20 -4.89 15.65
N CYS A 59 8.99 -3.69 15.11
CA CYS A 59 9.82 -2.53 15.41
C CYS A 59 9.04 -1.48 16.19
N GLY A 60 9.58 -1.02 17.32
CA GLY A 60 9.05 0.15 18.05
C GLY A 60 9.49 1.51 17.48
N ARG A 61 10.60 1.52 16.74
CA ARG A 61 11.14 2.70 16.05
C ARG A 61 11.58 2.30 14.65
N ALA A 62 11.46 3.21 13.69
CA ALA A 62 11.86 3.02 12.31
C ALA A 62 12.71 4.19 11.78
N VAL A 63 13.48 3.90 10.75
CA VAL A 63 14.25 4.87 9.96
C VAL A 63 13.86 4.65 8.50
N TRP A 64 13.34 5.68 7.84
CA TRP A 64 13.08 5.65 6.41
C TRP A 64 14.23 6.32 5.66
N LEU A 65 14.81 5.58 4.71
CA LEU A 65 15.84 6.03 3.78
C LEU A 65 15.25 6.26 2.38
N ASP A 66 15.59 7.39 1.76
CA ASP A 66 15.25 7.72 0.36
C ASP A 66 16.52 8.26 -0.31
N LYS A 67 16.94 7.64 -1.42
CA LYS A 67 18.15 8.00 -2.19
C LYS A 67 19.40 8.22 -1.33
N GLY A 68 19.59 7.35 -0.34
CA GLY A 68 20.74 7.39 0.58
C GLY A 68 20.66 8.46 1.67
N GLN A 69 19.53 9.18 1.79
CA GLN A 69 19.29 10.16 2.85
C GLN A 69 18.23 9.67 3.82
N VAL A 70 18.38 10.03 5.09
CA VAL A 70 17.37 9.80 6.12
C VAL A 70 16.22 10.78 5.90
N ARG A 71 15.06 10.26 5.50
CA ARG A 71 13.84 11.05 5.31
C ARG A 71 13.08 11.25 6.61
N SER A 72 12.99 10.20 7.42
CA SER A 72 12.25 10.22 8.68
C SER A 72 12.79 9.20 9.68
N VAL A 73 12.73 9.54 10.96
CA VAL A 73 13.13 8.69 12.08
C VAL A 73 12.20 8.94 13.25
N GLY A 74 11.61 7.89 13.80
CA GLY A 74 10.65 8.05 14.88
C GLY A 74 9.94 6.77 15.27
N PRO A 75 8.79 6.89 15.96
CA PRO A 75 7.86 5.78 16.17
C PRO A 75 7.50 5.14 14.83
N THR A 76 7.47 3.81 14.81
CA THR A 76 7.27 3.05 13.56
C THR A 76 5.97 3.42 12.84
N SER A 77 4.88 3.66 13.58
CA SER A 77 3.59 4.08 13.02
C SER A 77 3.71 5.34 12.16
N ASP A 78 4.44 6.32 12.66
CA ASP A 78 4.52 7.66 12.06
C ASP A 78 5.37 7.59 10.79
N VAL A 79 6.51 6.89 10.87
CA VAL A 79 7.43 6.67 9.75
C VAL A 79 6.77 5.86 8.65
N ILE A 80 6.01 4.80 8.98
CA ILE A 80 5.24 4.04 7.98
C ILE A 80 4.18 4.92 7.33
N GLY A 81 3.49 5.76 8.10
CA GLY A 81 2.52 6.71 7.57
C GLY A 81 3.13 7.70 6.57
N GLU A 82 4.30 8.27 6.90
CA GLU A 82 5.04 9.16 6.01
C GLU A 82 5.57 8.45 4.76
N TYR A 83 6.14 7.25 4.91
CA TYR A 83 6.60 6.43 3.80
C TYR A 83 5.47 6.09 2.82
N THR A 84 4.31 5.70 3.36
CA THR A 84 3.13 5.36 2.57
C THR A 84 2.58 6.57 1.84
N ARG A 85 2.50 7.74 2.49
CA ARG A 85 2.10 9.01 1.86
C ARG A 85 3.10 9.50 0.81
N SER A 86 4.38 9.20 0.96
CA SER A 86 5.37 9.56 -0.06
C SER A 86 5.33 8.64 -1.28
N SER A 87 4.91 7.39 -1.08
CA SER A 87 4.81 6.38 -2.15
C SER A 87 3.48 6.47 -2.90
N ALA A 88 2.40 6.78 -2.18
CA ALA A 88 1.14 7.24 -2.74
C ALA A 88 1.35 8.70 -3.19
N GLY A 89 1.84 8.91 -4.41
CA GLY A 89 2.14 10.24 -4.92
C GLY A 89 1.01 11.24 -4.58
N ASN A 90 1.39 12.50 -4.33
CA ASN A 90 0.50 13.66 -4.12
C ASN A 90 -0.44 13.97 -5.32
N ALA A 91 -0.67 12.99 -6.18
CA ALA A 91 -1.60 13.08 -7.27
C ALA A 91 -3.01 12.89 -6.68
N ALA A 92 -3.74 14.00 -6.55
CA ALA A 92 -5.18 13.99 -6.28
C ALA A 92 -5.97 13.18 -7.33
N ALA A 93 -5.34 12.91 -8.48
CA ALA A 93 -5.83 12.04 -9.54
C ALA A 93 -4.68 11.25 -10.17
N LEU A 94 -4.86 9.96 -10.34
CA LEU A 94 -4.10 9.16 -11.29
C LEU A 94 -4.65 9.44 -12.69
N VAL A 95 -3.83 9.93 -13.60
CA VAL A 95 -4.18 10.10 -15.02
C VAL A 95 -3.25 9.23 -15.85
N LEU A 96 -3.83 8.37 -16.69
CA LEU A 96 -3.12 7.45 -17.57
C LEU A 96 -3.32 7.86 -19.03
N GLU A 97 -2.25 7.80 -19.81
CA GLU A 97 -2.37 7.94 -21.26
C GLU A 97 -3.22 6.82 -21.85
N ARG A 98 -4.04 7.16 -22.85
CA ARG A 98 -4.92 6.21 -23.52
C ARG A 98 -4.09 5.27 -24.40
N ASP A 99 -4.17 3.98 -24.09
CA ASP A 99 -3.70 2.90 -24.91
C ASP A 99 -4.82 2.48 -25.88
N HIS A 100 -4.71 2.91 -27.12
CA HIS A 100 -5.68 2.63 -28.17
C HIS A 100 -5.77 1.14 -28.57
N THR A 101 -4.85 0.30 -28.08
CA THR A 101 -4.92 -1.15 -28.31
C THR A 101 -5.91 -1.86 -27.37
N ARG A 102 -6.27 -1.23 -26.24
CA ARG A 102 -7.22 -1.78 -25.28
C ARG A 102 -8.65 -1.41 -25.65
N GLN A 103 -9.56 -2.37 -25.54
CA GLN A 103 -10.99 -2.15 -25.80
C GLN A 103 -11.64 -1.28 -24.72
N ALA A 104 -11.23 -1.45 -23.47
CA ALA A 104 -11.59 -0.60 -22.35
C ALA A 104 -10.37 -0.37 -21.45
N GLN A 105 -10.20 0.84 -20.95
CA GLN A 105 -9.09 1.18 -20.06
C GLN A 105 -9.51 2.29 -19.09
N VAL A 106 -9.20 2.12 -17.80
CA VAL A 106 -9.25 3.23 -16.85
C VAL A 106 -8.18 4.26 -17.25
N ILE A 107 -8.59 5.47 -17.58
CA ILE A 107 -7.69 6.57 -17.96
C ILE A 107 -7.60 7.65 -16.88
N SER A 108 -8.52 7.67 -15.93
CA SER A 108 -8.42 8.53 -14.75
C SER A 108 -9.04 7.88 -13.53
N LEU A 109 -8.41 8.07 -12.37
CA LEU A 109 -8.92 7.71 -11.06
C LEU A 109 -8.60 8.83 -10.07
N ALA A 110 -9.63 9.45 -9.48
CA ALA A 110 -9.46 10.53 -8.53
C ALA A 110 -10.42 10.39 -7.35
N VAL A 111 -10.03 10.92 -6.20
CA VAL A 111 -10.99 11.25 -5.15
C VAL A 111 -11.38 12.70 -5.37
N VAL A 112 -12.67 13.00 -5.42
CA VAL A 112 -13.20 14.34 -5.70
C VAL A 112 -14.14 14.81 -4.61
N ASP A 113 -14.31 16.12 -4.47
CA ASP A 113 -15.35 16.72 -3.62
C ASP A 113 -16.73 16.68 -4.31
N ALA A 114 -17.73 17.30 -3.68
CA ALA A 114 -19.08 17.40 -4.21
C ALA A 114 -19.19 18.19 -5.53
N ASP A 115 -18.22 19.06 -5.83
CA ASP A 115 -18.14 19.84 -7.06
C ASP A 115 -17.29 19.13 -8.14
N GLY A 116 -16.81 17.92 -7.86
CA GLY A 116 -16.00 17.11 -8.78
C GLY A 116 -14.54 17.53 -8.86
N GLN A 117 -14.05 18.37 -7.93
CA GLN A 117 -12.65 18.78 -7.90
C GLN A 117 -11.76 17.75 -7.18
N PRO A 118 -10.60 17.39 -7.74
CA PRO A 118 -9.70 16.42 -7.11
C PRO A 118 -9.22 16.84 -5.71
N LEU A 119 -9.34 15.92 -4.76
CA LEU A 119 -8.90 16.05 -3.38
C LEU A 119 -7.58 15.31 -3.17
N SER A 120 -6.56 16.00 -2.67
CA SER A 120 -5.29 15.38 -2.25
C SER A 120 -5.34 14.80 -0.82
N VAL A 121 -6.38 15.12 -0.05
CA VAL A 121 -6.59 14.67 1.33
C VAL A 121 -8.06 14.35 1.56
N LEU A 122 -8.33 13.17 2.10
CA LEU A 122 -9.67 12.75 2.55
C LEU A 122 -9.88 13.17 4.00
N ASN A 123 -10.89 14.00 4.25
CA ASN A 123 -11.35 14.33 5.60
C ASN A 123 -12.61 13.52 5.92
N THR A 124 -12.70 12.98 7.13
CA THR A 124 -13.81 12.13 7.60
C THR A 124 -15.18 12.81 7.66
N TRP A 125 -15.24 14.13 7.45
CA TRP A 125 -16.45 14.95 7.61
C TRP A 125 -16.88 15.66 6.32
N THR A 126 -16.15 15.47 5.22
CA THR A 126 -16.49 16.04 3.91
C THR A 126 -17.04 14.95 3.01
N GLU A 127 -18.17 15.22 2.36
CA GLU A 127 -18.65 14.35 1.28
C GLU A 127 -17.60 14.31 0.17
N SER A 128 -17.19 13.11 -0.19
CA SER A 128 -16.16 12.85 -1.19
C SER A 128 -16.54 11.63 -2.01
N TYR A 129 -16.18 11.63 -3.28
CA TYR A 129 -16.55 10.61 -4.25
C TYR A 129 -15.30 10.03 -4.91
N ILE A 130 -15.36 8.78 -5.33
CA ILE A 130 -14.35 8.18 -6.20
C ILE A 130 -14.82 8.37 -7.64
N GLN A 131 -14.07 9.15 -8.42
CA GLN A 131 -14.31 9.34 -9.85
C GLN A 131 -13.41 8.39 -10.65
N VAL A 132 -14.04 7.51 -11.44
CA VAL A 132 -13.35 6.61 -12.36
C VAL A 132 -13.74 6.99 -13.79
N ILE A 133 -12.76 7.30 -14.64
CA ILE A 133 -12.99 7.55 -16.07
C ILE A 133 -12.44 6.38 -16.86
N VAL A 134 -13.32 5.69 -17.59
CA VAL A 134 -12.97 4.56 -18.45
C VAL A 134 -13.12 4.98 -19.92
N ALA A 135 -12.03 4.91 -20.68
CA ALA A 135 -12.09 5.04 -22.13
C ALA A 135 -12.50 3.70 -22.73
N VAL A 136 -13.56 3.70 -23.54
CA VAL A 136 -14.02 2.53 -24.29
C VAL A 136 -13.82 2.80 -25.78
N GLY A 137 -13.08 1.92 -26.46
CA GLY A 137 -12.70 2.07 -27.86
C GLY A 137 -13.73 1.52 -28.85
N ALA A 138 -14.58 0.59 -28.42
CA ALA A 138 -15.65 0.02 -29.22
C ALA A 138 -16.80 -0.45 -28.31
N PRO A 139 -18.04 -0.57 -28.81
CA PRO A 139 -19.15 -1.10 -28.02
C PRO A 139 -18.76 -2.44 -27.38
N THR A 140 -18.78 -2.49 -26.04
CA THR A 140 -18.37 -3.67 -25.26
C THR A 140 -19.56 -4.13 -24.42
N PRO A 141 -20.48 -4.96 -24.97
CA PRO A 141 -21.62 -5.47 -24.22
C PRO A 141 -21.16 -6.26 -22.99
N GLY A 142 -21.78 -5.99 -21.84
CA GLY A 142 -21.42 -6.65 -20.58
C GLY A 142 -20.17 -6.09 -19.90
N LEU A 143 -19.75 -4.86 -20.23
CA LEU A 143 -18.71 -4.16 -19.47
C LEU A 143 -19.20 -3.94 -18.04
N ASP A 144 -18.51 -4.56 -17.09
CA ASP A 144 -18.71 -4.39 -15.66
C ASP A 144 -17.58 -3.52 -15.10
N VAL A 145 -17.92 -2.63 -14.17
CA VAL A 145 -16.96 -1.77 -13.47
C VAL A 145 -17.16 -1.97 -11.98
N GLY A 146 -16.14 -2.52 -11.34
CA GLY A 146 -16.08 -2.70 -9.90
C GLY A 146 -15.15 -1.68 -9.24
N VAL A 147 -15.48 -1.28 -8.01
CA VAL A 147 -14.61 -0.53 -7.12
C VAL A 147 -14.35 -1.36 -5.89
N GLN A 148 -13.06 -1.55 -5.57
CA GLN A 148 -12.66 -2.25 -4.35
C GLN A 148 -11.82 -1.31 -3.46
N VAL A 149 -12.22 -1.17 -2.20
CA VAL A 149 -11.50 -0.37 -1.20
C VAL A 149 -10.95 -1.29 -0.13
N HIS A 150 -9.64 -1.23 0.12
CA HIS A 150 -8.98 -2.03 1.14
C HIS A 150 -8.16 -1.15 2.09
N THR A 151 -8.03 -1.60 3.34
CA THR A 151 -7.06 -1.04 4.27
C THR A 151 -5.64 -1.46 3.88
N ALA A 152 -4.63 -0.75 4.37
CA ALA A 152 -3.22 -1.13 4.19
C ALA A 152 -2.88 -2.52 4.77
N GLY A 153 -3.68 -3.02 5.72
CA GLY A 153 -3.57 -4.38 6.27
C GLY A 153 -4.36 -5.45 5.49
N GLY A 154 -4.91 -5.11 4.31
CA GLY A 154 -5.61 -6.06 3.43
C GLY A 154 -7.08 -6.34 3.79
N LEU A 155 -7.63 -5.70 4.83
CA LEU A 155 -9.07 -5.77 5.12
C LEU A 155 -9.86 -5.09 3.99
N ASN A 156 -10.78 -5.82 3.37
CA ASN A 156 -11.72 -5.27 2.38
C ASN A 156 -12.79 -4.45 3.10
N LEU A 157 -12.93 -3.18 2.72
CA LEU A 157 -13.92 -2.24 3.25
C LEU A 157 -15.14 -2.10 2.33
N LEU A 158 -14.94 -2.27 1.02
CA LEU A 158 -15.99 -2.10 0.01
C LEU A 158 -15.66 -2.93 -1.23
N ASP A 159 -16.68 -3.63 -1.74
CA ASP A 159 -16.62 -4.42 -2.97
C ASP A 159 -17.98 -4.27 -3.68
N GLU A 160 -18.07 -3.32 -4.60
CA GLU A 160 -19.29 -3.03 -5.35
C GLU A 160 -19.04 -3.05 -6.85
N TYR A 161 -20.01 -3.59 -7.59
CA TYR A 161 -20.02 -3.74 -9.04
C TYR A 161 -21.19 -2.99 -9.66
N ILE A 162 -20.93 -2.26 -10.74
CA ILE A 162 -21.95 -1.57 -11.53
C ILE A 162 -22.27 -2.45 -12.75
N LEU A 163 -23.29 -3.29 -12.60
CA LEU A 163 -23.70 -4.28 -13.60
C LEU A 163 -24.55 -3.71 -14.76
N GLU A 164 -25.04 -2.47 -14.63
CA GLU A 164 -25.78 -1.78 -15.69
C GLU A 164 -25.27 -0.36 -15.90
N GLN A 165 -24.60 -0.12 -17.02
CA GLN A 165 -24.24 1.23 -17.46
C GLN A 165 -25.35 1.79 -18.36
N LYS A 166 -26.11 2.78 -17.87
CA LYS A 166 -26.78 3.72 -18.79
C LYS A 166 -25.69 4.58 -19.40
N ALA A 167 -25.40 4.38 -20.69
CA ALA A 167 -24.51 5.26 -21.44
C ALA A 167 -25.04 6.70 -21.33
N VAL A 168 -24.38 7.53 -20.53
CA VAL A 168 -24.59 8.98 -20.57
C VAL A 168 -23.83 9.46 -21.80
N ASP A 169 -24.57 9.71 -22.88
CA ASP A 169 -24.02 10.27 -24.10
C ASP A 169 -23.52 11.70 -23.82
N LEU A 170 -22.20 11.87 -23.80
CA LEU A 170 -21.54 13.17 -23.61
C LEU A 170 -21.29 13.89 -24.95
N SER A 171 -21.90 13.46 -26.06
CA SER A 171 -21.81 14.15 -27.36
C SER A 171 -22.76 15.36 -27.46
N GLY A 172 -22.77 16.21 -26.43
CA GLY A 172 -23.49 17.47 -26.41
C GLY A 172 -22.57 18.68 -26.45
N THR A 173 -22.01 19.02 -27.61
CA THR A 173 -21.64 20.39 -28.00
C THR A 173 -21.78 20.58 -29.50
#